data_AF-A0A3M6UJN3-F1
#
_entry.id   AF-A0A3M6UJN3-F1
#
_cell.length_a   1.000
_cell.length_b   1.000
_cell.length_c   1.000
_cell.angle_alpha   90.00
_cell.angle_beta   90.00
_cell.angle_gamma   90.00
#
_symmetry.space_group_name_H-M   'P 1'
#
loop_
_entity.id
_entity.type
_entity.pdbx_description
1 polymer ?
#
loop_
_entity_poly.entity_id
_entity_poly.type
_entity_poly.pdbx_seq_one_letter_code
_entity_poly.pdbx_strand_id
1 'polypeptide(L)'
;MGGEHPIPKCPSRDKEDSVSAAKTRFMFLLINSGLIHDNLPTNLHCNMAAVRAEVVTKEVFDLYRKYGDQDYIGEPVSQKEHMIQCAMLAEKEGYSDEVVLGVFLHDIGHLIGFHKALPCMGDVGTQAHEIVGEQFLKDLGFPDSVTSFVRGHVDAKRYLVYKYPHYHSELSEASKLTLIYQGGPMKAEEAQKFEELKHFEALIKMRNWDDLGKVKGAPIDSLDKYEKMCRNKMASNSTRWGIMGASRIAHDFMVALKTLPEIEHTVVAVSSRSLERATEFAVRHKIAKAYGSYKELAEDEDVEVVYVGTIHPEHAPLCKLALSHGKHVLCEKPITLNLKNTKELFDLAKVKGLFIMEALWTRFFPLYAEVKNLVDSNILGEIRVAMVSFGISADHVERLQDPAMGGGALLDVGIYCLNIVDMIFGGQEPTSISAMGQKTPAGVDSTLTITMLYAENRTASLTISMDMKLKLSEKVYCLLKHRTPPCPGVQLKEFFVGWMRFANSLELFTKKTFRKTFW
;
A
#
# COMPACT_ATOMS: atom_id res chain seq x y z
N MET A 1 -59.59 -22.44 33.05
CA MET A 1 -59.10 -21.06 33.19
C MET A 1 -57.97 -21.10 34.21
N GLY A 2 -56.72 -20.73 33.96
CA GLY A 2 -56.02 -20.29 32.76
C GLY A 2 -54.54 -20.68 32.93
N GLY A 3 -53.89 -21.00 31.83
CA GLY A 3 -52.44 -21.27 31.80
C GLY A 3 -51.66 -19.97 31.71
N GLU A 4 -50.53 -19.91 32.41
CA GLU A 4 -49.53 -18.87 32.21
C GLU A 4 -48.32 -19.48 31.48
N HIS A 5 -48.08 -18.99 30.27
CA HIS A 5 -46.88 -19.26 29.48
C HIS A 5 -45.69 -18.46 30.04
N PRO A 6 -44.46 -19.01 30.03
CA PRO A 6 -43.27 -18.22 30.31
C PRO A 6 -42.91 -17.36 29.09
N ILE A 7 -42.80 -16.04 29.33
CA ILE A 7 -42.30 -15.06 28.37
C ILE A 7 -40.80 -15.32 28.14
N PRO A 8 -40.30 -15.40 26.89
CA PRO A 8 -38.88 -15.58 26.64
C PRO A 8 -38.11 -14.31 27.03
N LYS A 9 -37.04 -14.47 27.82
CA LYS A 9 -36.08 -13.40 28.12
C LYS A 9 -35.42 -12.94 26.82
N CYS A 10 -35.51 -11.64 26.55
CA CYS A 10 -34.74 -10.96 25.51
C CYS A 10 -33.23 -11.15 25.77
N PRO A 11 -32.39 -11.43 24.76
CA PRO A 11 -30.95 -11.52 24.96
C PRO A 11 -30.42 -10.16 25.44
N SER A 12 -29.59 -10.18 26.48
CA SER A 12 -28.85 -9.01 26.94
C SER A 12 -28.07 -8.41 25.77
N ARG A 13 -28.34 -7.15 25.45
CA ARG A 13 -27.43 -6.33 24.62
C ARG A 13 -26.09 -6.28 25.34
N ASP A 14 -25.10 -6.98 24.79
CA ASP A 14 -23.70 -6.78 25.14
C ASP A 14 -23.38 -5.29 25.03
N LYS A 15 -22.97 -4.69 26.15
CA LYS A 15 -22.48 -3.31 26.17
C LYS A 15 -21.20 -3.28 25.34
N GLU A 16 -21.24 -2.55 24.22
CA GLU A 16 -20.09 -2.29 23.37
C GLU A 16 -18.92 -1.73 24.20
N ASP A 17 -17.76 -2.39 24.14
CA ASP A 17 -16.49 -1.85 24.63
C ASP A 17 -16.18 -0.54 23.89
N SER A 18 -16.05 0.55 24.64
CA SER A 18 -15.88 1.91 24.10
C SER A 18 -14.66 2.11 23.18
N VAL A 19 -13.67 1.21 23.24
CA VAL A 19 -12.48 1.19 22.36
C VAL A 19 -12.80 0.56 21.00
N SER A 20 -13.60 -0.50 20.97
CA SER A 20 -14.12 -1.11 19.74
C SER A 20 -15.08 -0.14 19.05
N ALA A 21 -16.00 0.47 19.80
CA ALA A 21 -16.96 1.44 19.26
C ALA A 21 -16.31 2.68 18.65
N ALA A 22 -15.17 3.16 19.20
CA ALA A 22 -14.43 4.29 18.64
C ALA A 22 -13.65 3.92 17.35
N LYS A 23 -13.08 2.71 17.28
CA LYS A 23 -12.42 2.18 16.07
C LYS A 23 -13.44 1.89 14.96
N THR A 24 -14.54 1.21 15.29
CA THR A 24 -15.61 0.86 14.35
C THR A 24 -16.32 2.09 13.82
N ARG A 25 -16.63 3.11 14.64
CA ARG A 25 -17.24 4.37 14.15
C ARG A 25 -16.35 5.14 13.17
N PHE A 26 -15.04 5.10 13.35
CA PHE A 26 -14.10 5.80 12.46
C PHE A 26 -13.96 5.09 11.11
N MET A 27 -13.96 3.75 11.11
CA MET A 27 -14.03 2.94 9.89
C MET A 27 -15.39 3.08 9.18
N PHE A 28 -16.50 3.16 9.92
CA PHE A 28 -17.85 3.36 9.37
C PHE A 28 -18.04 4.73 8.70
N LEU A 29 -17.32 5.76 9.15
CA LEU A 29 -17.34 7.10 8.55
C LEU A 29 -16.58 7.18 7.22
N LEU A 30 -15.59 6.30 7.00
CA LEU A 30 -14.91 6.14 5.71
C LEU A 30 -15.73 5.32 4.70
N ILE A 31 -16.53 4.37 5.19
CA ILE A 31 -17.34 3.45 4.36
C ILE A 31 -18.56 4.16 3.73
N ASN A 32 -19.11 5.20 4.35
CA ASN A 32 -20.37 5.82 3.90
C ASN A 32 -20.24 6.92 2.84
N SER A 33 -19.09 7.07 2.16
CA SER A 33 -18.91 8.06 1.09
C SER A 33 -19.23 7.58 -0.33
N GLY A 34 -19.85 6.41 -0.55
CA GLY A 34 -20.32 6.06 -1.91
C GLY A 34 -20.87 4.65 -2.14
N LEU A 35 -22.22 4.53 -2.09
CA LEU A 35 -23.13 3.81 -3.00
C LEU A 35 -22.72 2.44 -3.59
N ILE A 36 -23.40 1.34 -3.17
CA ILE A 36 -24.31 0.47 -3.98
C ILE A 36 -24.68 -0.83 -3.20
N HIS A 37 -25.91 -1.29 -3.42
CA HIS A 37 -26.65 -2.37 -2.76
C HIS A 37 -26.29 -3.82 -3.18
N ASP A 38 -26.53 -4.75 -2.26
CA ASP A 38 -26.46 -6.22 -2.38
C ASP A 38 -27.47 -6.86 -3.36
N ASN A 39 -27.03 -7.91 -4.09
CA ASN A 39 -27.60 -9.28 -4.08
C ASN A 39 -27.10 -10.12 -5.28
N LEU A 40 -26.15 -11.05 -5.08
CA LEU A 40 -25.91 -12.17 -6.00
C LEU A 40 -25.45 -13.45 -5.25
N PRO A 41 -25.87 -14.66 -5.69
CA PRO A 41 -25.73 -15.91 -4.93
C PRO A 41 -24.35 -16.60 -4.98
N THR A 42 -23.80 -16.76 -3.78
CA THR A 42 -22.99 -17.82 -3.13
C THR A 42 -22.06 -18.84 -3.84
N ASN A 43 -21.93 -18.94 -5.17
CA ASN A 43 -21.01 -19.93 -5.79
C ASN A 43 -19.95 -19.35 -6.75
N LEU A 44 -19.70 -18.03 -6.74
CA LEU A 44 -18.87 -17.37 -7.76
C LEU A 44 -17.52 -16.81 -7.30
N HIS A 45 -17.16 -16.83 -6.01
CA HIS A 45 -16.08 -15.94 -5.53
C HIS A 45 -14.65 -16.46 -5.73
N CYS A 46 -14.40 -17.77 -5.77
CA CYS A 46 -13.15 -18.31 -6.32
C CYS A 46 -13.03 -18.04 -7.83
N ASN A 47 -14.13 -17.61 -8.46
CA ASN A 47 -14.23 -17.34 -9.89
C ASN A 47 -14.15 -15.84 -10.20
N MET A 48 -14.22 -14.88 -9.25
CA MET A 48 -14.30 -13.45 -9.62
C MET A 48 -12.98 -12.85 -10.07
N ALA A 49 -11.85 -13.17 -9.44
CA ALA A 49 -10.53 -12.76 -9.94
C ALA A 49 -10.21 -13.40 -11.30
N ALA A 50 -10.55 -14.68 -11.48
CA ALA A 50 -10.41 -15.38 -12.76
C ALA A 50 -11.36 -14.82 -13.83
N VAL A 51 -12.62 -14.53 -13.48
CA VAL A 51 -13.62 -13.91 -14.36
C VAL A 51 -13.22 -12.48 -14.70
N ARG A 52 -12.67 -11.70 -13.76
CA ARG A 52 -12.16 -10.36 -14.06
C ARG A 52 -10.89 -10.42 -14.90
N ALA A 53 -9.95 -11.32 -14.61
CA ALA A 53 -8.79 -11.54 -15.45
C ALA A 53 -9.22 -11.93 -16.87
N GLU A 54 -10.25 -12.77 -17.01
CA GLU A 54 -10.84 -13.13 -18.30
C GLU A 54 -11.50 -11.91 -18.98
N VAL A 55 -12.25 -11.08 -18.25
CA VAL A 55 -12.89 -9.86 -18.78
C VAL A 55 -11.85 -8.83 -19.22
N VAL A 56 -10.86 -8.53 -18.38
CA VAL A 56 -9.78 -7.58 -18.66
C VAL A 56 -8.93 -8.07 -19.83
N THR A 57 -8.55 -9.35 -19.81
CA THR A 57 -7.80 -9.94 -20.93
C THR A 57 -8.62 -9.89 -22.21
N LYS A 58 -9.91 -10.22 -22.15
CA LYS A 58 -10.79 -10.12 -23.30
C LYS A 58 -10.88 -8.69 -23.83
N GLU A 59 -11.03 -7.69 -22.97
CA GLU A 59 -11.11 -6.29 -23.37
C GLU A 59 -9.85 -5.84 -24.13
N VAL A 60 -8.66 -6.24 -23.66
CA VAL A 60 -7.39 -5.99 -24.35
C VAL A 60 -7.33 -6.74 -25.68
N PHE A 61 -7.58 -8.04 -25.68
CA PHE A 61 -7.37 -8.90 -26.85
C PHE A 61 -8.45 -8.77 -27.92
N ASP A 62 -9.65 -8.29 -27.58
CA ASP A 62 -10.67 -7.91 -28.55
C ASP A 62 -10.22 -6.72 -29.41
N LEU A 63 -9.40 -5.80 -28.88
CA LEU A 63 -8.76 -4.75 -29.69
C LEU A 63 -7.80 -5.34 -30.72
N TYR A 64 -6.96 -6.31 -30.32
CA TYR A 64 -6.04 -6.99 -31.24
C TYR A 64 -6.78 -7.80 -32.31
N ARG A 65 -7.86 -8.50 -31.95
CA ARG A 65 -8.68 -9.22 -32.93
C ARG A 65 -9.38 -8.29 -33.92
N LYS A 66 -9.79 -7.10 -33.48
CA LYS A 66 -10.55 -6.16 -34.30
C LYS A 66 -9.67 -5.24 -35.16
N TYR A 67 -8.53 -4.78 -34.62
CA TYR A 67 -7.69 -3.76 -35.23
C TYR A 67 -6.25 -4.23 -35.48
N GLY A 68 -5.87 -5.42 -35.02
CA GLY A 68 -4.48 -5.89 -35.11
C GLY A 68 -3.99 -6.17 -36.53
N ASP A 69 -4.88 -6.46 -37.48
CA ASP A 69 -4.54 -6.66 -38.90
C ASP A 69 -4.47 -5.33 -39.70
N GLN A 70 -4.64 -4.18 -39.03
CA GLN A 70 -4.46 -2.87 -39.65
C GLN A 70 -2.98 -2.60 -39.94
N ASP A 71 -2.76 -1.72 -40.91
CA ASP A 71 -1.43 -1.23 -41.31
C ASP A 71 -0.65 -0.67 -40.10
N TYR A 72 0.62 -1.04 -39.99
CA TYR A 72 1.54 -0.50 -38.99
C TYR A 72 2.28 0.72 -39.56
N ILE A 73 1.55 1.81 -39.78
CA ILE A 73 2.14 3.14 -40.07
C ILE A 73 3.13 3.10 -41.27
N GLY A 74 2.75 2.39 -42.33
CA GLY A 74 3.53 2.25 -43.57
C GLY A 74 4.68 1.24 -43.50
N GLU A 75 4.85 0.53 -42.39
CA GLU A 75 5.80 -0.59 -42.26
C GLU A 75 5.23 -1.87 -42.91
N PRO A 76 6.08 -2.83 -43.32
CA PRO A 76 5.64 -3.97 -44.12
C PRO A 76 4.95 -5.08 -43.33
N VAL A 77 4.47 -4.78 -42.12
CA VAL A 77 3.81 -5.67 -41.15
C VAL A 77 2.55 -5.02 -40.61
N SER A 78 1.61 -5.83 -40.13
CA SER A 78 0.45 -5.35 -39.36
C SER A 78 0.83 -4.99 -37.93
N GLN A 79 -0.03 -4.23 -37.24
CA GLN A 79 0.12 -3.89 -35.81
C GLN A 79 0.38 -5.14 -34.96
N LYS A 80 -0.42 -6.20 -35.17
CA LYS A 80 -0.33 -7.47 -34.45
C LYS A 80 0.97 -8.21 -34.74
N GLU A 81 1.38 -8.29 -36.00
CA GLU A 81 2.65 -8.95 -36.38
C GLU A 81 3.84 -8.25 -35.72
N HIS A 82 3.86 -6.91 -35.74
CA HIS A 82 4.91 -6.12 -35.10
C HIS A 82 5.03 -6.43 -33.60
N MET A 83 3.92 -6.30 -32.87
CA MET A 83 3.89 -6.52 -31.42
C MET A 83 4.27 -7.96 -31.03
N ILE A 84 3.85 -8.96 -31.80
CA ILE A 84 4.24 -10.37 -31.55
C ILE A 84 5.73 -10.58 -31.84
N GLN A 85 6.27 -10.06 -32.93
CA GLN A 85 7.70 -10.19 -33.23
C GLN A 85 8.58 -9.58 -32.14
N CYS A 86 8.20 -8.41 -31.62
CA CYS A 86 8.91 -7.76 -30.52
C CYS A 86 8.92 -8.65 -29.25
N ALA A 87 7.75 -9.20 -28.90
CA ALA A 87 7.61 -10.05 -27.72
C ALA A 87 8.42 -11.36 -27.85
N MET A 88 8.47 -11.96 -29.05
CA MET A 88 9.28 -13.15 -29.32
C MET A 88 10.79 -12.88 -29.17
N LEU A 89 11.26 -11.68 -29.52
CA LEU A 89 12.67 -11.30 -29.32
C LEU A 89 13.01 -11.19 -27.84
N ALA A 90 12.13 -10.56 -27.05
CA ALA A 90 12.30 -10.47 -25.60
C ALA A 90 12.33 -11.86 -24.94
N GLU A 91 11.42 -12.75 -25.35
CA GLU A 91 11.35 -14.13 -24.84
C GLU A 91 12.60 -14.93 -25.22
N LYS A 92 13.09 -14.80 -26.46
CA LYS A 92 14.31 -15.47 -26.93
C LYS A 92 15.56 -15.04 -26.15
N GLU A 93 15.60 -13.81 -25.66
CA GLU A 93 16.67 -13.30 -24.80
C GLU A 93 16.51 -13.73 -23.32
N GLY A 94 15.45 -14.45 -22.96
CA GLY A 94 15.25 -15.02 -21.62
C GLY A 94 14.65 -14.05 -20.60
N TYR A 95 13.96 -13.00 -21.06
CA TYR A 95 13.26 -12.08 -20.16
C TYR A 95 11.99 -12.71 -19.55
N SER A 96 11.56 -12.18 -18.40
CA SER A 96 10.37 -12.69 -17.69
C SER A 96 9.06 -12.43 -18.46
N ASP A 97 8.02 -13.21 -18.17
CA ASP A 97 6.67 -13.02 -18.73
C ASP A 97 6.14 -11.58 -18.56
N GLU A 98 6.50 -10.87 -17.48
CA GLU A 98 6.11 -9.48 -17.29
C GLU A 98 6.70 -8.56 -18.35
N VAL A 99 7.99 -8.74 -18.66
CA VAL A 99 8.69 -7.96 -19.69
C VAL A 99 8.15 -8.33 -21.06
N VAL A 100 7.97 -9.62 -21.33
CA VAL A 100 7.40 -10.11 -22.60
C VAL A 100 6.00 -9.53 -22.82
N LEU A 101 5.14 -9.51 -21.79
CA LEU A 101 3.82 -8.86 -21.85
C LEU A 101 3.91 -7.34 -22.04
N GLY A 102 4.81 -6.66 -21.32
CA GLY A 102 5.02 -5.22 -21.47
C GLY A 102 5.45 -4.86 -22.90
N VAL A 103 6.34 -5.65 -23.48
CA VAL A 103 6.78 -5.51 -24.87
C VAL A 103 5.65 -5.84 -25.85
N PHE A 104 4.87 -6.89 -25.63
CA PHE A 104 3.71 -7.20 -26.49
C PHE A 104 2.67 -6.06 -26.49
N LEU A 105 2.45 -5.42 -25.35
CA LEU A 105 1.42 -4.38 -25.18
C LEU A 105 1.91 -2.96 -25.49
N HIS A 106 3.19 -2.76 -25.83
CA HIS A 106 3.80 -1.43 -25.84
C HIS A 106 3.12 -0.41 -26.77
N ASP A 107 2.55 -0.88 -27.88
CA ASP A 107 1.90 -0.06 -28.91
C ASP A 107 0.37 -0.16 -28.91
N ILE A 108 -0.23 -0.74 -27.86
CA ILE A 108 -1.69 -0.90 -27.73
C ILE A 108 -2.46 0.44 -27.88
N GLY A 109 -1.81 1.56 -27.56
CA GLY A 109 -2.33 2.91 -27.74
C GLY A 109 -2.85 3.19 -29.15
N HIS A 110 -2.22 2.63 -30.19
CA HIS A 110 -2.69 2.76 -31.58
C HIS A 110 -4.02 2.04 -31.80
N LEU A 111 -4.19 0.83 -31.25
CA LEU A 111 -5.45 0.08 -31.35
C LEU A 111 -6.59 0.82 -30.64
N ILE A 112 -6.30 1.41 -29.48
CA ILE A 112 -7.27 2.21 -28.71
C ILE A 112 -7.65 3.47 -29.50
N GLY A 113 -6.68 4.12 -30.14
CA GLY A 113 -6.93 5.28 -30.98
C GLY A 113 -7.86 4.99 -32.14
N PHE A 114 -7.69 3.86 -32.83
CA PHE A 114 -8.65 3.39 -33.84
C PHE A 114 -10.02 3.09 -33.24
N HIS A 115 -10.06 2.49 -32.05
CA HIS A 115 -11.32 2.13 -31.39
C HIS A 115 -12.15 3.35 -30.98
N LYS A 116 -11.49 4.37 -30.41
CA LYS A 116 -12.13 5.58 -29.87
C LYS A 116 -12.12 6.77 -30.84
N ALA A 117 -11.62 6.58 -32.07
CA ALA A 117 -11.43 7.63 -33.08
C ALA A 117 -10.70 8.86 -32.52
N LEU A 118 -9.59 8.62 -31.83
CA LEU A 118 -8.78 9.69 -31.21
C LEU A 118 -7.99 10.49 -32.27
N PRO A 119 -7.56 11.72 -31.95
CA PRO A 119 -6.73 12.52 -32.84
C PRO A 119 -5.46 11.78 -33.30
N CYS A 120 -5.12 11.91 -34.58
CA CYS A 120 -3.92 11.31 -35.18
C CYS A 120 -2.80 12.35 -35.32
N MET A 121 -1.55 11.87 -35.28
CA MET A 121 -0.34 12.63 -35.59
C MET A 121 -0.16 12.74 -37.11
N GLY A 122 -1.11 13.37 -37.80
CA GLY A 122 -1.18 13.27 -39.27
C GLY A 122 -1.46 11.83 -39.70
N ASP A 123 -0.66 11.29 -40.63
CA ASP A 123 -0.81 9.92 -41.15
C ASP A 123 -0.03 8.87 -40.33
N VAL A 124 0.67 9.27 -39.27
CA VAL A 124 1.60 8.38 -38.53
C VAL A 124 1.08 7.85 -37.19
N GLY A 125 -0.23 7.59 -37.11
CA GLY A 125 -0.86 6.92 -35.96
C GLY A 125 -1.46 7.88 -34.91
N THR A 126 -1.91 7.31 -33.79
CA THR A 126 -2.63 8.02 -32.71
C THR A 126 -1.72 8.96 -31.92
N GLN A 127 -2.18 10.18 -31.64
CA GLN A 127 -1.44 11.13 -30.81
C GLN A 127 -1.33 10.68 -29.36
N ALA A 128 -0.12 10.76 -28.80
CA ALA A 128 0.21 10.36 -27.43
C ALA A 128 -0.21 8.92 -27.11
N HIS A 129 0.01 8.00 -28.05
CA HIS A 129 -0.43 6.61 -27.93
C HIS A 129 0.20 5.91 -26.73
N GLU A 130 1.42 6.30 -26.36
CA GLU A 130 2.14 5.81 -25.19
C GLU A 130 1.42 6.17 -23.88
N ILE A 131 0.87 7.39 -23.78
CA ILE A 131 0.10 7.85 -22.62
C ILE A 131 -1.28 7.20 -22.60
N VAL A 132 -1.94 7.14 -23.76
CA VAL A 132 -3.26 6.51 -23.91
C VAL A 132 -3.21 5.03 -23.55
N GLY A 133 -2.21 4.31 -24.04
CA GLY A 133 -2.01 2.89 -23.76
C GLY A 133 -1.65 2.62 -22.30
N GLU A 134 -0.72 3.41 -21.74
CA GLU A 134 -0.32 3.29 -20.33
C GLU A 134 -1.53 3.48 -19.41
N GLN A 135 -2.30 4.56 -19.61
CA GLN A 135 -3.45 4.87 -18.78
C GLN A 135 -4.55 3.81 -18.92
N PHE A 136 -4.84 3.35 -20.13
CA PHE A 136 -5.85 2.31 -20.36
C PHE A 136 -5.51 1.02 -19.61
N LEU A 137 -4.25 0.56 -19.67
CA LEU A 137 -3.85 -0.66 -18.96
C LEU A 137 -3.84 -0.45 -17.44
N LYS A 138 -3.44 0.74 -16.95
CA LYS A 138 -3.55 1.08 -15.52
C LYS A 138 -4.99 1.06 -15.03
N ASP A 139 -5.92 1.62 -15.80
CA ASP A 139 -7.35 1.62 -15.46
C ASP A 139 -7.92 0.19 -15.40
N LEU A 140 -7.37 -0.73 -16.20
CA LEU A 140 -7.68 -2.16 -16.17
C LEU A 140 -6.98 -2.94 -15.04
N GLY A 141 -6.07 -2.29 -14.31
CA GLY A 141 -5.35 -2.84 -13.16
C GLY A 141 -4.05 -3.57 -13.50
N PHE A 142 -3.46 -3.32 -14.68
CA PHE A 142 -2.14 -3.85 -15.01
C PHE A 142 -1.06 -3.22 -14.11
N PRO A 143 -0.05 -4.00 -13.70
CA PRO A 143 0.99 -3.52 -12.81
C PRO A 143 1.97 -2.62 -13.56
N ASP A 144 2.67 -1.75 -12.83
CA ASP A 144 3.72 -0.88 -13.38
C ASP A 144 4.86 -1.66 -14.06
N SER A 145 5.11 -2.91 -13.64
CA SER A 145 6.08 -3.80 -14.29
C SER A 145 5.74 -4.12 -15.74
N VAL A 146 4.46 -3.99 -16.15
CA VAL A 146 4.00 -4.16 -17.53
C VAL A 146 3.76 -2.79 -18.19
N THR A 147 3.05 -1.88 -17.53
CA THR A 147 2.62 -0.60 -18.14
C THR A 147 3.78 0.36 -18.39
N SER A 148 4.89 0.25 -17.64
CA SER A 148 6.08 1.07 -17.86
C SER A 148 6.74 0.88 -19.23
N PHE A 149 6.59 -0.28 -19.87
CA PHE A 149 7.10 -0.53 -21.23
C PHE A 149 6.31 0.23 -22.30
N VAL A 150 5.02 0.49 -22.05
CA VAL A 150 4.12 1.21 -22.96
C VAL A 150 4.47 2.70 -23.01
N ARG A 151 4.82 3.31 -21.90
CA ARG A 151 5.37 4.67 -21.93
C ARG A 151 6.84 4.68 -22.37
N GLY A 152 7.60 3.74 -21.81
CA GLY A 152 9.05 3.70 -21.89
C GLY A 152 9.59 3.46 -23.29
N HIS A 153 8.81 2.92 -24.24
CA HIS A 153 9.28 2.71 -25.61
C HIS A 153 9.54 4.02 -26.37
N VAL A 154 8.71 5.04 -26.14
CA VAL A 154 8.90 6.38 -26.71
C VAL A 154 10.09 7.06 -26.04
N ASP A 155 10.15 6.98 -24.71
CA ASP A 155 11.25 7.57 -23.94
C ASP A 155 12.59 6.94 -24.31
N ALA A 156 12.66 5.62 -24.49
CA ALA A 156 13.86 4.93 -24.96
C ALA A 156 14.33 5.41 -26.34
N LYS A 157 13.41 5.65 -27.28
CA LYS A 157 13.73 6.23 -28.59
C LYS A 157 14.35 7.62 -28.44
N ARG A 158 13.70 8.50 -27.69
CA ARG A 158 14.17 9.89 -27.47
C ARG A 158 15.52 9.91 -26.75
N TYR A 159 15.72 9.02 -25.80
CA TYR A 159 16.97 8.86 -25.07
C TYR A 159 18.11 8.37 -25.99
N LEU A 160 17.87 7.33 -26.80
CA LEU A 160 18.90 6.78 -27.69
C LEU A 160 19.35 7.80 -28.74
N VAL A 161 18.42 8.60 -29.29
CA VAL A 161 18.80 9.69 -30.21
C VAL A 161 19.62 10.77 -29.49
N TYR A 162 19.31 11.08 -28.24
CA TYR A 162 20.10 12.02 -27.43
C TYR A 162 21.51 11.49 -27.13
N LYS A 163 21.60 10.24 -26.64
CA LYS A 163 22.86 9.62 -26.21
C LYS A 163 23.76 9.25 -27.38
N TYR A 164 23.16 8.82 -28.50
CA TYR A 164 23.83 8.32 -29.69
C TYR A 164 23.25 9.01 -30.93
N PRO A 165 23.71 10.23 -31.30
CA PRO A 165 23.13 10.99 -32.41
C PRO A 165 23.08 10.27 -33.76
N HIS A 166 23.98 9.30 -34.00
CA HIS A 166 23.98 8.47 -35.20
C HIS A 166 22.75 7.54 -35.28
N TYR A 167 22.19 7.12 -34.15
CA TYR A 167 21.00 6.28 -34.08
C TYR A 167 19.79 6.91 -34.80
N HIS A 168 19.69 8.25 -34.85
CA HIS A 168 18.64 8.92 -35.62
C HIS A 168 18.61 8.50 -37.10
N SER A 169 19.78 8.22 -37.68
CA SER A 169 19.87 7.80 -39.09
C SER A 169 19.41 6.36 -39.32
N GLU A 170 19.43 5.53 -38.27
CA GLU A 170 19.03 4.12 -38.28
C GLU A 170 17.52 3.93 -38.10
N LEU A 171 16.81 4.95 -37.61
CA LEU A 171 15.36 4.94 -37.47
C LEU A 171 14.64 4.79 -38.82
N SER A 172 13.51 4.09 -38.82
CA SER A 172 12.60 4.09 -39.96
C SER A 172 12.00 5.48 -40.22
N GLU A 173 11.54 5.74 -41.44
CA GLU A 173 10.95 7.04 -41.80
C GLU A 173 9.74 7.39 -40.92
N ALA A 174 8.88 6.41 -40.62
CA ALA A 174 7.78 6.57 -39.66
C ALA A 174 8.28 6.95 -38.25
N SER A 175 9.37 6.32 -37.80
CA SER A 175 9.96 6.57 -36.48
C SER A 175 10.58 7.97 -36.36
N LYS A 176 11.18 8.47 -37.45
CA LYS A 176 11.69 9.85 -37.55
C LYS A 176 10.57 10.88 -37.48
N LEU A 177 9.46 10.63 -38.18
CA LEU A 177 8.30 11.52 -38.18
C LEU A 177 7.63 11.59 -36.79
N THR A 178 7.40 10.44 -36.15
CA THR A 178 6.79 10.37 -34.81
C THR A 178 7.67 11.02 -33.75
N LEU A 179 9.01 10.94 -33.87
CA LEU A 179 9.95 11.56 -32.93
C LEU A 179 9.73 13.09 -32.81
N ILE A 180 9.36 13.77 -33.90
CA ILE A 180 9.10 15.21 -33.90
C ILE A 180 7.89 15.53 -33.01
N TYR A 181 6.80 14.76 -33.16
CA TYR A 181 5.59 14.92 -32.36
C TYR A 181 5.80 14.55 -30.88
N GLN A 182 6.77 13.67 -30.60
CA GLN A 182 7.12 13.21 -29.27
C GLN A 182 8.11 14.14 -28.54
N GLY A 183 8.39 15.32 -29.09
CA GLY A 183 9.25 16.34 -28.47
C GLY A 183 10.74 16.21 -28.79
N GLY A 184 11.11 15.36 -29.74
CA GLY A 184 12.49 15.20 -30.20
C GLY A 184 13.41 14.47 -29.22
N PRO A 185 14.74 14.53 -29.45
CA PRO A 185 15.73 13.97 -28.54
C PRO A 185 15.56 14.53 -27.12
N MET A 186 15.82 13.70 -26.10
CA MET A 186 15.75 14.15 -24.70
C MET A 186 16.72 15.30 -24.41
N LYS A 187 16.34 16.15 -23.46
CA LYS A 187 17.26 17.08 -22.78
C LYS A 187 18.08 16.33 -21.73
N ALA A 188 19.23 16.88 -21.34
CA ALA A 188 20.13 16.25 -20.37
C ALA A 188 19.44 15.87 -19.04
N GLU A 189 18.56 16.73 -18.52
CA GLU A 189 17.80 16.46 -17.29
C GLU A 189 16.77 15.33 -17.45
N GLU A 190 16.15 15.21 -18.64
CA GLU A 190 15.23 14.13 -18.94
C GLU A 190 15.98 12.79 -19.04
N ALA A 191 17.13 12.80 -19.70
CA ALA A 191 17.99 11.64 -19.84
C ALA A 191 18.49 11.12 -18.49
N GLN A 192 18.90 12.02 -17.57
CA GLN A 192 19.32 11.62 -16.23
C GLN A 192 18.20 10.92 -15.45
N LYS A 193 16.98 11.47 -15.48
CA LYS A 193 15.81 10.86 -14.83
C LYS A 193 15.45 9.51 -15.45
N PHE A 194 15.65 9.37 -16.76
CA PHE A 194 15.41 8.12 -17.47
C PHE A 194 16.43 7.03 -17.09
N GLU A 195 17.72 7.40 -16.93
CA GLU A 195 18.79 6.50 -16.48
C GLU A 195 18.57 5.99 -15.03
N GLU A 196 17.83 6.72 -14.19
CA GLU A 196 17.50 6.35 -12.81
C GLU A 196 16.35 5.32 -12.70
N LEU A 197 15.67 4.99 -13.80
CA LEU A 197 14.55 4.05 -13.78
C LEU A 197 15.01 2.62 -13.47
N LYS A 198 14.26 1.92 -12.59
CA LYS A 198 14.52 0.53 -12.19
C LYS A 198 14.62 -0.44 -13.39
N HIS A 199 13.91 -0.15 -14.47
CA HIS A 199 13.86 -0.98 -15.69
C HIS A 199 14.63 -0.38 -16.87
N PHE A 200 15.53 0.58 -16.64
CA PHE A 200 16.25 1.30 -17.69
C PHE A 200 16.86 0.38 -18.76
N GLU A 201 17.62 -0.64 -18.37
CA GLU A 201 18.25 -1.57 -19.32
C GLU A 201 17.24 -2.32 -20.19
N ALA A 202 16.12 -2.75 -19.59
CA ALA A 202 15.05 -3.45 -20.29
C ALA A 202 14.30 -2.51 -21.25
N LEU A 203 14.15 -1.23 -20.93
CA LEU A 203 13.54 -0.22 -21.80
C LEU A 203 14.42 0.10 -23.02
N ILE A 204 15.75 0.15 -22.84
CA ILE A 204 16.69 0.29 -23.96
C ILE A 204 16.60 -0.93 -24.88
N LYS A 205 16.57 -2.14 -24.29
CA LYS A 205 16.41 -3.39 -25.05
C LYS A 205 15.08 -3.46 -25.79
N MET A 206 14.01 -3.00 -25.16
CA MET A 206 12.70 -2.91 -25.76
C MET A 206 12.73 -2.11 -27.07
N ARG A 207 13.45 -0.98 -27.11
CA ARG A 207 13.58 -0.20 -28.34
C ARG A 207 14.28 -0.97 -29.46
N ASN A 208 15.31 -1.76 -29.12
CA ASN A 208 15.97 -2.61 -30.12
C ASN A 208 15.01 -3.67 -30.68
N TRP A 209 14.14 -4.25 -29.83
CA TRP A 209 13.14 -5.21 -30.29
C TRP A 209 12.08 -4.56 -31.18
N ASP A 210 11.65 -3.33 -30.85
CA ASP A 210 10.74 -2.52 -31.67
C ASP A 210 11.33 -2.24 -33.07
N ASP A 211 12.60 -1.86 -33.15
CA ASP A 211 13.26 -1.65 -34.45
C ASP A 211 13.36 -2.95 -35.28
N LEU A 212 13.60 -4.08 -34.62
CA LEU A 212 13.78 -5.38 -35.29
C LEU A 212 12.46 -6.08 -35.66
N GLY A 213 11.37 -5.80 -34.95
CA GLY A 213 10.07 -6.48 -35.08
C GLY A 213 9.25 -6.07 -36.31
N LYS A 214 9.87 -5.94 -37.48
CA LYS A 214 9.25 -5.40 -38.70
C LYS A 214 9.48 -6.29 -39.93
N VAL A 215 9.68 -7.60 -39.71
CA VAL A 215 10.03 -8.55 -40.76
C VAL A 215 8.77 -9.15 -41.38
N LYS A 216 8.48 -8.77 -42.62
CA LYS A 216 7.32 -9.28 -43.37
C LYS A 216 7.39 -10.79 -43.57
N GLY A 217 6.30 -11.48 -43.21
CA GLY A 217 6.18 -12.93 -43.38
C GLY A 217 7.07 -13.77 -42.46
N ALA A 218 7.70 -13.17 -41.45
CA ALA A 218 8.39 -13.92 -40.41
C ALA A 218 7.38 -14.81 -39.65
N PRO A 219 7.76 -16.04 -39.27
CA PRO A 219 6.93 -16.85 -38.39
C PRO A 219 6.66 -16.12 -37.08
N ILE A 220 5.39 -16.02 -36.71
CA ILE A 220 4.94 -15.40 -35.46
C ILE A 220 4.21 -16.43 -34.60
N ASP A 221 4.29 -16.25 -33.28
CA ASP A 221 3.49 -17.01 -32.32
C ASP A 221 2.00 -16.69 -32.44
N SER A 222 1.15 -17.56 -31.89
CA SER A 222 -0.29 -17.30 -31.84
C SER A 222 -0.61 -16.18 -30.84
N LEU A 223 -1.62 -15.37 -31.18
CA LEU A 223 -2.16 -14.36 -30.27
C LEU A 223 -2.65 -14.99 -28.94
N ASP A 224 -3.21 -16.20 -29.00
CA ASP A 224 -3.71 -16.97 -27.85
C ASP A 224 -2.62 -17.24 -26.79
N LYS A 225 -1.35 -17.34 -27.19
CA LYS A 225 -0.22 -17.50 -26.26
C LYS A 225 -0.12 -16.29 -25.33
N TYR A 226 -0.11 -15.10 -25.90
CA TYR A 226 -0.02 -13.84 -25.15
C TYR A 226 -1.32 -13.55 -24.39
N GLU A 227 -2.47 -13.96 -24.92
CA GLU A 227 -3.75 -13.87 -24.21
C GLU A 227 -3.73 -14.71 -22.93
N LYS A 228 -3.25 -15.95 -23.02
CA LYS A 228 -3.08 -16.82 -21.85
C LYS A 228 -2.06 -16.25 -20.86
N MET A 229 -0.93 -15.73 -21.35
CA MET A 229 0.08 -15.09 -20.51
C MET A 229 -0.49 -13.88 -19.76
N CYS A 230 -1.23 -13.02 -20.47
CA CYS A 230 -1.92 -11.86 -19.89
C CYS A 230 -2.93 -12.28 -18.83
N ARG A 231 -3.80 -13.24 -19.13
CA ARG A 231 -4.77 -13.76 -18.16
C ARG A 231 -4.12 -14.30 -16.91
N ASN A 232 -3.06 -15.10 -17.05
CA ASN A 232 -2.33 -15.65 -15.92
C ASN A 232 -1.70 -14.52 -15.08
N LYS A 233 -1.16 -13.49 -15.74
CA LYS A 233 -0.57 -12.34 -15.05
C LYS A 233 -1.62 -11.54 -14.28
N MET A 234 -2.75 -11.25 -14.92
CA MET A 234 -3.85 -10.52 -14.30
C MET A 234 -4.52 -11.32 -13.16
N ALA A 235 -4.47 -12.65 -13.22
CA ALA A 235 -4.92 -13.51 -12.12
C ALA A 235 -3.92 -13.61 -10.95
N SER A 236 -2.63 -13.32 -11.16
CA SER A 236 -1.54 -13.54 -10.18
C SER A 236 -0.99 -12.27 -9.51
N ASN A 237 -1.52 -11.08 -9.83
CA ASN A 237 -1.03 -9.80 -9.26
C ASN A 237 -1.54 -9.48 -7.84
N SER A 238 -2.38 -10.34 -7.28
CA SER A 238 -2.92 -10.12 -5.95
C SER A 238 -1.95 -10.59 -4.88
N THR A 239 -1.63 -9.71 -3.92
CA THR A 239 -0.90 -10.08 -2.70
C THR A 239 -1.72 -11.12 -1.95
N ARG A 240 -1.18 -12.32 -1.77
CA ARG A 240 -1.89 -13.44 -1.13
C ARG A 240 -1.63 -13.49 0.38
N TRP A 241 -2.64 -13.09 1.14
CA TRP A 241 -2.61 -12.98 2.60
C TRP A 241 -3.02 -14.28 3.28
N GLY A 242 -2.23 -14.65 4.30
CA GLY A 242 -2.60 -15.60 5.34
C GLY A 242 -2.87 -14.87 6.66
N ILE A 243 -3.96 -15.21 7.36
CA ILE A 243 -4.31 -14.60 8.64
C ILE A 243 -3.94 -15.55 9.79
N MET A 244 -2.93 -15.20 10.59
CA MET A 244 -2.63 -15.90 11.84
C MET A 244 -3.41 -15.26 12.99
N GLY A 245 -4.46 -15.96 13.42
CA GLY A 245 -5.32 -15.58 14.54
C GLY A 245 -6.73 -15.18 14.10
N ALA A 246 -7.73 -15.96 14.51
CA ALA A 246 -9.15 -15.59 14.39
C ALA A 246 -9.57 -14.66 15.54
N SER A 247 -9.05 -13.43 15.55
CA SER A 247 -9.23 -12.43 16.60
C SER A 247 -10.14 -11.27 16.16
N ARG A 248 -10.52 -10.40 17.10
CA ARG A 248 -11.27 -9.17 16.80
C ARG A 248 -10.48 -8.22 15.90
N ILE A 249 -9.17 -8.05 16.15
CA ILE A 249 -8.35 -7.15 15.32
C ILE A 249 -8.11 -7.74 13.92
N ALA A 250 -8.03 -9.07 13.80
CA ALA A 250 -8.01 -9.72 12.50
C ALA A 250 -9.34 -9.55 11.74
N HIS A 251 -10.48 -9.58 12.44
CA HIS A 251 -11.76 -9.24 11.82
C HIS A 251 -11.76 -7.82 11.25
N ASP A 252 -11.30 -6.82 12.01
CA ASP A 252 -11.22 -5.43 11.56
C ASP A 252 -10.27 -5.27 10.36
N PHE A 253 -9.11 -5.93 10.39
CA PHE A 253 -8.17 -5.97 9.27
C PHE A 253 -8.83 -6.55 8.02
N MET A 254 -9.58 -7.65 8.16
CA MET A 254 -10.32 -8.26 7.05
C MET A 254 -11.43 -7.35 6.51
N VAL A 255 -12.12 -6.61 7.36
CA VAL A 255 -13.15 -5.64 6.93
C VAL A 255 -12.49 -4.51 6.13
N ALA A 256 -11.36 -3.98 6.58
CA ALA A 256 -10.61 -2.96 5.85
C ALA A 256 -10.08 -3.49 4.51
N LEU A 257 -9.45 -4.68 4.51
CA LEU A 257 -8.85 -5.28 3.32
C LEU A 257 -9.89 -5.55 2.22
N LYS A 258 -11.12 -5.91 2.59
CA LYS A 258 -12.25 -6.10 1.65
C LYS A 258 -12.69 -4.84 0.92
N THR A 259 -12.28 -3.67 1.38
CA THR A 259 -12.56 -2.39 0.67
C THR A 259 -11.54 -2.11 -0.43
N LEU A 260 -10.43 -2.86 -0.46
CA LEU A 260 -9.39 -2.73 -1.48
C LEU A 260 -9.72 -3.60 -2.70
N PRO A 261 -9.18 -3.28 -3.89
CA PRO A 261 -9.37 -4.10 -5.08
C PRO A 261 -8.84 -5.53 -4.89
N GLU A 262 -9.66 -6.55 -5.19
CA GLU A 262 -9.23 -7.97 -5.12
C GLU A 262 -8.01 -8.27 -6.02
N ILE A 263 -7.83 -7.49 -7.10
CA ILE A 263 -6.65 -7.60 -7.98
C ILE A 263 -5.33 -7.26 -7.28
N GLU A 264 -5.39 -6.48 -6.19
CA GLU A 264 -4.23 -6.09 -5.39
C GLU A 264 -4.10 -6.96 -4.12
N HIS A 265 -5.23 -7.37 -3.52
CA HIS A 265 -5.22 -8.10 -2.24
C HIS A 265 -6.23 -9.26 -2.21
N THR A 266 -5.75 -10.48 -1.92
CA THR A 266 -6.58 -11.68 -1.75
C THR A 266 -6.21 -12.39 -0.47
N VAL A 267 -7.21 -12.84 0.30
CA VAL A 267 -6.97 -13.63 1.52
C VAL A 267 -7.24 -15.09 1.22
N VAL A 268 -6.18 -15.89 1.24
CA VAL A 268 -6.24 -17.30 0.81
C VAL A 268 -6.43 -18.27 1.96
N ALA A 269 -5.95 -17.92 3.16
CA ALA A 269 -5.98 -18.80 4.32
C ALA A 269 -6.15 -18.05 5.65
N VAL A 270 -6.75 -18.74 6.63
CA VAL A 270 -6.75 -18.32 8.04
C VAL A 270 -6.35 -19.50 8.93
N SER A 271 -5.66 -19.21 10.03
CA SER A 271 -5.31 -20.20 11.05
C SER A 271 -5.65 -19.70 12.45
N SER A 272 -5.92 -20.64 13.33
CA SER A 272 -6.09 -20.45 14.76
C SER A 272 -5.51 -21.66 15.49
N ARG A 273 -5.45 -21.62 16.82
CA ARG A 273 -5.10 -22.80 17.65
C ARG A 273 -6.21 -23.86 17.70
N SER A 274 -7.39 -23.53 17.15
CA SER A 274 -8.54 -24.42 17.03
C SER A 274 -9.09 -24.32 15.61
N LEU A 275 -9.23 -25.48 14.96
CA LEU A 275 -9.81 -25.58 13.61
C LEU A 275 -11.24 -25.05 13.56
N GLU A 276 -12.01 -25.23 14.63
CA GLU A 276 -13.39 -24.72 14.74
C GLU A 276 -13.41 -23.19 14.62
N ARG A 277 -12.56 -22.50 15.38
CA ARG A 277 -12.47 -21.03 15.34
C ARG A 277 -11.96 -20.51 13.99
N ALA A 278 -10.98 -21.20 13.39
CA ALA A 278 -10.48 -20.86 12.07
C ALA A 278 -11.58 -21.02 11.00
N THR A 279 -12.34 -22.13 11.07
CA THR A 279 -13.47 -22.41 10.17
C THR A 279 -14.58 -21.36 10.33
N GLU A 280 -14.96 -21.01 11.55
CA GLU A 280 -15.98 -19.96 11.78
C GLU A 280 -15.55 -18.62 11.18
N PHE A 281 -14.28 -18.24 11.40
CA PHE A 281 -13.72 -17.01 10.83
C PHE A 281 -13.66 -17.07 9.31
N ALA A 282 -13.25 -18.20 8.74
CA ALA A 282 -13.20 -18.42 7.29
C ALA A 282 -14.59 -18.31 6.66
N VAL A 283 -15.62 -18.90 7.26
CA VAL A 283 -17.02 -18.78 6.81
C VAL A 283 -17.47 -17.33 6.85
N ARG A 284 -17.25 -16.64 7.99
CA ARG A 284 -17.65 -15.23 8.17
C ARG A 284 -17.01 -14.32 7.13
N HIS A 285 -15.74 -14.57 6.79
CA HIS A 285 -14.98 -13.73 5.89
C HIS A 285 -14.91 -14.25 4.44
N LYS A 286 -15.48 -15.41 4.15
CA LYS A 286 -15.43 -16.10 2.84
C LYS A 286 -13.99 -16.45 2.41
N ILE A 287 -13.18 -16.99 3.33
CA ILE A 287 -11.80 -17.43 3.08
C ILE A 287 -11.81 -18.91 2.68
N ALA A 288 -11.06 -19.28 1.64
CA ALA A 288 -11.10 -20.63 1.07
C ALA A 288 -10.53 -21.71 2.01
N LYS A 289 -9.43 -21.42 2.71
CA LYS A 289 -8.71 -22.38 3.56
C LYS A 289 -8.74 -21.96 5.04
N ALA A 290 -8.98 -22.93 5.91
CA ALA A 290 -8.95 -22.77 7.37
C ALA A 290 -8.07 -23.85 7.99
N TYR A 291 -7.17 -23.45 8.88
CA TYR A 291 -6.20 -24.33 9.52
C TYR A 291 -6.31 -24.34 11.05
N GLY A 292 -6.13 -25.53 11.63
CA GLY A 292 -6.17 -25.75 13.09
C GLY A 292 -4.85 -25.46 13.80
N SER A 293 -3.79 -25.15 13.04
CA SER A 293 -2.51 -24.71 13.57
C SER A 293 -1.90 -23.59 12.71
N TYR A 294 -1.06 -22.76 13.33
CA TYR A 294 -0.32 -21.71 12.62
C TYR A 294 0.75 -22.28 11.69
N LYS A 295 1.27 -23.48 11.99
CA LYS A 295 2.28 -24.14 11.18
C LYS A 295 1.74 -24.55 9.81
N GLU A 296 0.53 -25.11 9.75
CA GLU A 296 -0.10 -25.46 8.47
C GLU A 296 -0.28 -24.23 7.56
N LEU A 297 -0.65 -23.07 8.11
CA LEU A 297 -0.71 -21.83 7.32
C LEU A 297 0.67 -21.33 6.88
N ALA A 298 1.68 -21.47 7.74
CA ALA A 298 3.05 -21.11 7.37
C ALA A 298 3.62 -22.01 6.26
N GLU A 299 3.16 -23.27 6.17
CA GLU A 299 3.56 -24.24 5.14
C GLU A 299 2.75 -24.10 3.84
N ASP A 300 1.63 -23.38 3.84
CA ASP A 300 0.79 -23.20 2.65
C ASP A 300 1.52 -22.38 1.58
N GLU A 301 1.80 -22.99 0.43
CA GLU A 301 2.50 -22.37 -0.71
C GLU A 301 1.70 -21.20 -1.33
N ASP A 302 0.37 -21.19 -1.16
CA ASP A 302 -0.47 -20.11 -1.67
C ASP A 302 -0.35 -18.82 -0.85
N VAL A 303 0.17 -18.88 0.39
CA VAL A 303 0.35 -17.72 1.26
C VAL A 303 1.69 -17.03 0.96
N GLU A 304 1.68 -15.74 0.69
CA GLU A 304 2.90 -14.93 0.47
C GLU A 304 3.25 -14.09 1.70
N VAL A 305 2.23 -13.42 2.25
CA VAL A 305 2.36 -12.54 3.42
C VAL A 305 1.42 -12.99 4.52
N VAL A 306 1.90 -12.95 5.75
CA VAL A 306 1.11 -13.30 6.93
C VAL A 306 0.80 -12.04 7.72
N TYR A 307 -0.49 -11.84 8.02
CA TYR A 307 -0.94 -10.92 9.06
C TYR A 307 -1.01 -11.66 10.40
N VAL A 308 -0.19 -11.25 11.36
CA VAL A 308 -0.17 -11.82 12.72
C VAL A 308 -1.02 -10.95 13.64
N GLY A 309 -2.27 -11.35 13.85
CA GLY A 309 -3.27 -10.63 14.64
C GLY A 309 -3.60 -11.30 15.97
N THR A 310 -2.60 -11.86 16.65
CA THR A 310 -2.78 -12.62 17.90
C THR A 310 -2.61 -11.74 19.14
N ILE A 311 -2.41 -12.36 20.30
CA ILE A 311 -2.05 -11.67 21.55
C ILE A 311 -0.55 -11.36 21.59
N HIS A 312 -0.13 -10.36 22.36
CA HIS A 312 1.25 -9.85 22.37
C HIS A 312 2.34 -10.93 22.58
N PRO A 313 2.19 -11.91 23.49
CA PRO A 313 3.22 -12.94 23.70
C PRO A 313 3.40 -13.88 22.50
N GLU A 314 2.36 -14.02 21.66
CA GLU A 314 2.38 -14.91 20.50
C GLU A 314 3.02 -14.25 19.27
N HIS A 315 3.17 -12.92 19.24
CA HIS A 315 3.72 -12.21 18.08
C HIS A 315 5.12 -12.70 17.68
N ALA A 316 6.07 -12.68 18.62
CA ALA A 316 7.45 -13.07 18.33
C ALA A 316 7.60 -14.51 17.83
N PRO A 317 7.05 -15.56 18.50
CA PRO A 317 7.16 -16.91 17.99
C PRO A 317 6.45 -17.12 16.64
N LEU A 318 5.30 -16.47 16.41
CA LEU A 318 4.58 -16.61 15.14
C LEU A 318 5.26 -15.87 13.98
N CYS A 319 5.84 -14.70 14.23
CA CYS A 319 6.68 -14.01 13.24
C CYS A 319 7.90 -14.87 12.87
N LYS A 320 8.59 -15.47 13.87
CA LYS A 320 9.71 -16.39 13.61
C LYS A 320 9.27 -17.59 12.78
N LEU A 321 8.11 -18.18 13.08
CA LEU A 321 7.54 -19.30 12.34
C LEU A 321 7.29 -18.90 10.87
N ALA A 322 6.56 -17.81 10.63
CA ALA A 322 6.25 -17.33 9.29
C ALA A 322 7.52 -17.03 8.46
N LEU A 323 8.47 -16.28 9.03
CA LEU A 323 9.75 -15.97 8.38
C LEU A 323 10.59 -17.22 8.08
N SER A 324 10.57 -18.21 8.98
CA SER A 324 11.32 -19.46 8.78
C SER A 324 10.79 -20.27 7.59
N HIS A 325 9.50 -20.14 7.30
CA HIS A 325 8.82 -20.75 6.14
C HIS A 325 8.72 -19.81 4.92
N GLY A 326 9.56 -18.76 4.86
CA GLY A 326 9.67 -17.92 3.66
C GLY A 326 8.54 -16.90 3.49
N LYS A 327 7.73 -16.65 4.52
CA LYS A 327 6.59 -15.73 4.43
C LYS A 327 6.97 -14.31 4.85
N HIS A 328 6.49 -13.32 4.12
CA HIS A 328 6.53 -11.93 4.56
C HIS A 328 5.60 -11.73 5.78
N VAL A 329 5.87 -10.74 6.62
CA VAL A 329 5.13 -10.56 7.88
C VAL A 329 4.67 -9.12 8.08
N LEU A 330 3.36 -8.96 8.31
CA LEU A 330 2.78 -7.78 8.93
C LEU A 330 2.26 -8.17 10.32
N CYS A 331 2.91 -7.71 11.39
CA CYS A 331 2.58 -8.12 12.75
C CYS A 331 1.86 -7.01 13.51
N GLU A 332 0.78 -7.34 14.21
CA GLU A 332 0.12 -6.41 15.12
C GLU A 332 1.07 -5.86 16.20
N LYS A 333 0.66 -4.72 16.75
CA LYS A 333 1.43 -4.00 17.75
C LYS A 333 1.23 -4.56 19.17
N PRO A 334 2.16 -4.32 20.11
CA PRO A 334 3.57 -4.11 19.81
C PRO A 334 4.14 -5.36 19.14
N ILE A 335 5.06 -5.21 18.19
CA ILE A 335 5.59 -6.34 17.42
C ILE A 335 6.22 -7.42 18.31
N THR A 336 6.83 -7.03 19.42
CA THR A 336 7.25 -7.94 20.48
C THR A 336 7.17 -7.28 21.85
N LEU A 337 7.33 -8.08 22.91
CA LEU A 337 7.33 -7.59 24.30
C LEU A 337 8.64 -6.87 24.71
N ASN A 338 9.74 -7.03 23.96
CA ASN A 338 11.04 -6.47 24.36
C ASN A 338 12.03 -6.32 23.20
N LEU A 339 13.04 -5.47 23.40
CA LEU A 339 14.06 -5.18 22.39
C LEU A 339 14.82 -6.41 21.89
N LYS A 340 15.10 -7.39 22.76
CA LYS A 340 15.83 -8.60 22.38
C LYS A 340 15.06 -9.38 21.31
N ASN A 341 13.78 -9.66 21.56
CA ASN A 341 12.92 -10.36 20.62
C ASN A 341 12.74 -9.55 19.32
N THR A 342 12.61 -8.23 19.42
CA THR A 342 12.52 -7.36 18.24
C THR A 342 13.77 -7.48 17.38
N LYS A 343 14.98 -7.35 17.95
CA LYS A 343 16.23 -7.48 17.19
C LYS A 343 16.35 -8.83 16.51
N GLU A 344 16.09 -9.92 17.24
CA GLU A 344 16.13 -11.29 16.68
C GLU A 344 15.18 -11.47 15.48
N LEU A 345 14.00 -10.85 15.50
CA LEU A 345 13.05 -10.91 14.38
C LEU A 345 13.54 -10.17 13.13
N PHE A 346 13.99 -8.92 13.30
CA PHE A 346 14.45 -8.10 12.18
C PHE A 346 15.75 -8.66 11.58
N ASP A 347 16.66 -9.20 12.41
CA ASP A 347 17.86 -9.89 11.94
C ASP A 347 17.51 -11.14 11.13
N LEU A 348 16.54 -11.94 11.60
CA LEU A 348 16.07 -13.12 10.85
C LEU A 348 15.45 -12.73 9.50
N ALA A 349 14.58 -11.71 9.48
CA ALA A 349 13.96 -11.24 8.24
C ALA A 349 15.00 -10.75 7.23
N LYS A 350 16.02 -10.02 7.71
CA LYS A 350 17.15 -9.56 6.89
C LYS A 350 17.96 -10.73 6.32
N VAL A 351 18.30 -11.73 7.14
CA VAL A 351 19.02 -12.94 6.69
C VAL A 351 18.22 -13.70 5.64
N LYS A 352 16.90 -13.74 5.77
CA LYS A 352 15.99 -14.43 4.83
C LYS A 352 15.63 -13.60 3.60
N GLY A 353 15.97 -12.31 3.57
CA GLY A 353 15.55 -11.40 2.50
C GLY A 353 14.03 -11.18 2.46
N LEU A 354 13.35 -11.25 3.61
CA LEU A 354 11.90 -11.13 3.71
C LEU A 354 11.47 -9.79 4.30
N PHE A 355 10.38 -9.24 3.79
CA PHE A 355 9.69 -8.11 4.40
C PHE A 355 9.13 -8.47 5.78
N ILE A 356 9.35 -7.58 6.76
CA ILE A 356 8.68 -7.59 8.05
C ILE A 356 8.34 -6.15 8.45
N MET A 357 7.14 -5.94 9.00
CA MET A 357 6.72 -4.65 9.52
C MET A 357 5.84 -4.80 10.75
N GLU A 358 6.03 -3.90 11.72
CA GLU A 358 5.09 -3.68 12.81
C GLU A 358 3.90 -2.87 12.29
N ALA A 359 2.67 -3.35 12.53
CA ALA A 359 1.43 -2.73 12.08
C ALA A 359 1.06 -1.50 12.93
N LEU A 360 1.97 -0.52 13.02
CA LEU A 360 1.66 0.83 13.54
C LEU A 360 0.89 1.64 12.51
N TRP A 361 -0.35 1.21 12.29
CA TRP A 361 -1.33 1.75 11.36
C TRP A 361 -1.46 3.29 11.41
N THR A 362 -1.24 3.91 12.57
CA THR A 362 -1.32 5.38 12.72
C THR A 362 -0.38 6.14 11.78
N ARG A 363 0.80 5.57 11.46
CA ARG A 363 1.77 6.18 10.55
C ARG A 363 1.24 6.35 9.12
N PHE A 364 0.20 5.60 8.75
CA PHE A 364 -0.36 5.58 7.40
C PHE A 364 -1.63 6.44 7.27
N PHE A 365 -2.07 7.11 8.33
CA PHE A 365 -3.13 8.10 8.21
C PHE A 365 -2.63 9.36 7.48
N PRO A 366 -3.43 9.95 6.57
CA PRO A 366 -3.09 11.21 5.91
C PRO A 366 -2.70 12.34 6.89
N LEU A 367 -3.32 12.35 8.08
CA LEU A 367 -2.98 13.29 9.14
C LEU A 367 -1.52 13.15 9.62
N TYR A 368 -1.03 11.93 9.82
CA TYR A 368 0.34 11.69 10.27
C TYR A 368 1.35 12.02 9.16
N ALA A 369 1.00 11.77 7.90
CA ALA A 369 1.79 12.21 6.76
C ALA A 369 1.91 13.74 6.72
N GLU A 370 0.83 14.47 6.97
CA GLU A 370 0.86 15.94 7.02
C GLU A 370 1.70 16.46 8.20
N VAL A 371 1.58 15.83 9.38
CA VAL A 371 2.44 16.17 10.53
C VAL A 371 3.91 15.99 10.18
N LYS A 372 4.25 14.86 9.54
CA LYS A 372 5.61 14.61 9.06
C LYS A 372 6.07 15.67 8.06
N ASN A 373 5.24 16.04 7.10
CA ASN A 373 5.56 17.11 6.14
C ASN A 373 5.83 18.46 6.84
N LEU A 374 5.04 18.82 7.86
CA LEU A 374 5.24 20.03 8.63
C LEU A 374 6.55 20.02 9.43
N VAL A 375 6.91 18.87 10.00
CA VAL A 375 8.19 18.66 10.70
C VAL A 375 9.35 18.76 9.71
N ASP A 376 9.30 18.01 8.61
CA ASP A 376 10.37 17.93 7.61
C ASP A 376 10.59 19.25 6.85
N SER A 377 9.51 20.00 6.58
CA SER A 377 9.60 21.31 5.91
C SER A 377 10.23 22.40 6.78
N ASN A 378 10.46 22.14 8.07
CA ASN A 378 11.01 23.08 9.04
C ASN A 378 10.22 24.40 9.15
N ILE A 379 8.95 24.41 8.72
CA ILE A 379 8.08 25.60 8.80
C ILE A 379 7.74 25.95 10.26
N LEU A 380 7.79 24.96 11.15
CA LEU A 380 7.58 25.10 12.58
C LEU A 380 8.81 25.71 13.29
N GLY A 381 9.95 25.79 12.61
CA GLY A 381 11.24 26.08 13.22
C GLY A 381 11.76 24.92 14.07
N GLU A 382 12.63 25.22 15.02
CA GLU A 382 13.26 24.20 15.86
C GLU A 382 12.27 23.67 16.90
N ILE A 383 11.89 22.40 16.79
CA ILE A 383 10.99 21.75 17.74
C ILE A 383 11.72 21.53 19.06
N ARG A 384 11.20 22.06 20.18
CA ARG A 384 11.85 21.99 21.50
C ARG A 384 11.20 21.02 22.45
N VAL A 385 9.87 20.98 22.47
CA VAL A 385 9.12 20.15 23.41
C VAL A 385 7.98 19.45 22.68
N ALA A 386 7.90 18.13 22.83
CA ALA A 386 6.74 17.34 22.46
C ALA A 386 6.00 16.90 23.73
N MET A 387 4.71 17.17 23.82
CA MET A 387 3.85 16.71 24.92
C MET A 387 2.73 15.85 24.36
N VAL A 388 2.67 14.60 24.79
CA VAL A 388 1.72 13.62 24.24
C VAL A 388 1.01 12.91 25.38
N SER A 389 -0.31 12.85 25.31
CA SER A 389 -1.10 12.13 26.29
C SER A 389 -2.11 11.20 25.64
N PHE A 390 -2.12 9.94 26.07
CA PHE A 390 -3.14 8.97 25.69
C PHE A 390 -3.55 8.14 26.90
N GLY A 391 -4.81 8.28 27.30
CA GLY A 391 -5.40 7.47 28.35
C GLY A 391 -6.77 6.95 27.96
N ILE A 392 -7.03 5.70 28.32
CA ILE A 392 -8.32 5.02 28.20
C ILE A 392 -8.75 4.53 29.58
N SER A 393 -10.04 4.28 29.78
CA SER A 393 -10.54 3.55 30.96
C SER A 393 -10.79 2.11 30.52
N ALA A 394 -9.80 1.26 30.75
CA ALA A 394 -9.75 -0.14 30.35
C ALA A 394 -9.24 -1.05 31.49
N ASP A 395 -9.37 -0.56 32.73
CA ASP A 395 -9.09 -1.26 33.98
C ASP A 395 -9.90 -2.56 34.12
N HIS A 396 -11.10 -2.60 33.53
CA HIS A 396 -11.97 -3.77 33.46
C HIS A 396 -11.56 -4.82 32.41
N VAL A 397 -10.58 -4.52 31.54
CA VAL A 397 -10.17 -5.44 30.47
C VAL A 397 -9.10 -6.39 31.00
N GLU A 398 -9.49 -7.64 31.26
CA GLU A 398 -8.65 -8.67 31.89
C GLU A 398 -7.27 -8.84 31.23
N ARG A 399 -7.21 -8.89 29.88
CA ARG A 399 -5.95 -9.04 29.14
C ARG A 399 -4.94 -7.93 29.46
N LEU A 400 -5.40 -6.72 29.72
CA LEU A 400 -4.51 -5.59 30.04
C LEU A 400 -3.98 -5.64 31.47
N GLN A 401 -4.67 -6.36 32.36
CA GLN A 401 -4.24 -6.55 33.75
C GLN A 401 -3.21 -7.69 33.88
N ASP A 402 -3.16 -8.61 32.92
CA ASP A 402 -2.35 -9.82 33.00
C ASP A 402 -0.91 -9.61 32.47
N PRO A 403 0.13 -9.71 33.32
CA PRO A 403 1.52 -9.65 32.89
C PRO A 403 1.90 -10.74 31.86
N ALA A 404 1.31 -11.94 31.98
CA ALA A 404 1.59 -13.05 31.07
C ALA A 404 1.08 -12.78 29.65
N MET A 405 0.10 -11.89 29.51
CA MET A 405 -0.46 -11.45 28.23
C MET A 405 0.25 -10.22 27.65
N GLY A 406 1.31 -9.75 28.30
CA GLY A 406 1.97 -8.49 27.94
C GLY A 406 1.06 -7.29 28.15
N GLY A 407 0.27 -7.30 29.23
CA GLY A 407 -0.60 -6.21 29.63
C GLY A 407 0.16 -4.94 30.06
N GLY A 408 -0.60 -3.96 30.54
CA GLY A 408 -0.09 -2.65 30.93
C GLY A 408 -0.33 -1.55 29.90
N ALA A 409 -0.39 -0.32 30.38
CA ALA A 409 -0.71 0.85 29.58
C ALA A 409 0.37 1.16 28.53
N LEU A 410 1.65 0.90 28.84
CA LEU A 410 2.79 1.19 27.97
C LEU A 410 2.73 0.40 26.67
N LEU A 411 2.54 -0.92 26.75
CA LEU A 411 2.51 -1.80 25.60
C LEU A 411 1.21 -1.66 24.79
N ASP A 412 0.09 -1.30 25.43
CA ASP A 412 -1.20 -1.20 24.73
C ASP A 412 -1.44 0.17 24.07
N VAL A 413 -1.24 1.26 24.83
CA VAL A 413 -1.50 2.64 24.35
C VAL A 413 -0.26 3.53 24.32
N GLY A 414 0.72 3.28 25.20
CA GLY A 414 1.95 4.06 25.28
C GLY A 414 2.81 4.01 24.02
N ILE A 415 2.76 2.90 23.28
CA ILE A 415 3.41 2.75 21.98
C ILE A 415 3.02 3.83 20.98
N TYR A 416 1.77 4.33 21.00
CA TYR A 416 1.32 5.39 20.09
C TYR A 416 1.96 6.73 20.48
N CYS A 417 2.06 7.00 21.77
CA CYS A 417 2.72 8.20 22.27
C CYS A 417 4.21 8.20 21.94
N LEU A 418 4.89 7.06 22.10
CA LEU A 418 6.28 6.89 21.70
C LEU A 418 6.43 7.06 20.18
N ASN A 419 5.52 6.47 19.40
CA ASN A 419 5.58 6.51 17.96
C ASN A 419 5.47 7.93 17.38
N ILE A 420 4.58 8.78 17.89
CA ILE A 420 4.50 10.16 17.39
C ILE A 420 5.70 11.00 17.85
N VAL A 421 6.22 10.78 19.05
CA VAL A 421 7.43 11.48 19.53
C VAL A 421 8.65 11.11 18.66
N ASP A 422 8.80 9.82 18.35
CA ASP A 422 9.81 9.32 17.43
C ASP A 422 9.71 9.99 16.04
N MET A 423 8.49 10.13 15.53
CA MET A 423 8.25 10.83 14.26
C MET A 423 8.66 12.31 14.32
N ILE A 424 8.26 13.02 15.39
CA ILE A 424 8.56 14.44 15.59
C ILE A 424 10.06 14.70 15.70
N PHE A 425 10.79 13.81 16.39
CA PHE A 425 12.24 13.94 16.56
C PHE A 425 13.06 13.19 15.50
N GLY A 426 12.42 12.72 14.43
CA GLY A 426 13.10 12.15 13.27
C GLY A 426 13.86 10.85 13.54
N GLY A 427 13.33 9.99 14.41
CA GLY A 427 13.93 8.69 14.71
C GLY A 427 15.20 8.74 15.56
N GLN A 428 15.49 9.89 16.18
CA GLN A 428 16.67 10.03 17.04
C GLN A 428 16.47 9.29 18.35
N GLU A 429 17.57 8.79 18.94
CA GLU A 429 17.51 8.18 20.27
C GLU A 429 17.56 9.26 21.36
N PRO A 430 16.75 9.14 22.43
CA PRO A 430 16.87 10.02 23.59
C PRO A 430 18.18 9.75 24.33
N THR A 431 18.84 10.83 24.79
CA THR A 431 20.06 10.76 25.59
C THR A 431 19.79 10.38 27.05
N SER A 432 18.58 10.62 27.55
CA SER A 432 18.16 10.16 28.87
C SER A 432 16.65 10.02 28.98
N ILE A 433 16.18 9.05 29.75
CA ILE A 433 14.76 8.80 30.02
C ILE A 433 14.55 8.77 31.54
N SER A 434 13.53 9.48 32.02
CA SER A 434 13.03 9.40 33.39
C SER A 434 11.54 9.05 33.37
N ALA A 435 11.12 8.09 34.19
CA ALA A 435 9.74 7.64 34.22
C ALA A 435 9.25 7.45 35.66
N MET A 436 8.00 7.81 35.90
CA MET A 436 7.30 7.57 37.16
C MET A 436 5.89 7.08 36.86
N GLY A 437 5.35 6.20 37.71
CA GLY A 437 3.98 5.75 37.53
C GLY A 437 3.53 4.77 38.59
N GLN A 438 2.32 4.28 38.38
CA GLN A 438 1.64 3.34 39.25
C GLN A 438 1.52 1.99 38.55
N LYS A 439 1.61 0.93 39.35
CA LYS A 439 1.31 -0.44 38.90
C LYS A 439 -0.08 -0.84 39.36
N THR A 440 -0.69 -1.74 38.62
CA THR A 440 -1.87 -2.46 39.07
C THR A 440 -1.49 -3.46 40.16
N PRO A 441 -2.46 -4.02 40.92
CA PRO A 441 -2.19 -5.10 41.86
C PRO A 441 -1.52 -6.33 41.21
N ALA A 442 -1.79 -6.58 39.93
CA ALA A 442 -1.19 -7.67 39.16
C ALA A 442 0.25 -7.37 38.69
N GLY A 443 0.73 -6.14 38.86
CA GLY A 443 2.13 -5.77 38.65
C GLY A 443 2.49 -5.19 37.29
N VAL A 444 1.52 -5.04 36.37
CA VAL A 444 1.68 -4.27 35.13
C VAL A 444 1.55 -2.77 35.40
N ASP A 445 2.06 -1.94 34.50
CA ASP A 445 1.92 -0.49 34.60
C ASP A 445 0.49 -0.01 34.26
N SER A 446 -0.03 0.94 35.04
CA SER A 446 -1.40 1.43 34.91
C SER A 446 -1.46 2.86 34.41
N THR A 447 -0.72 3.76 35.07
CA THR A 447 -0.59 5.16 34.68
C THR A 447 0.88 5.56 34.79
N LEU A 448 1.43 6.12 33.72
CA LEU A 448 2.84 6.47 33.59
C LEU A 448 2.99 7.92 33.12
N THR A 449 4.01 8.61 33.64
CA THR A 449 4.56 9.82 33.04
C THR A 449 6.03 9.58 32.71
N ILE A 450 6.40 9.84 31.47
CA ILE A 450 7.75 9.63 30.94
C ILE A 450 8.27 10.97 30.43
N THR A 451 9.49 11.32 30.82
CA THR A 451 10.23 12.46 30.25
C THR A 451 11.47 11.94 29.54
N MET A 452 11.68 12.41 28.31
CA MET A 452 12.82 12.03 27.48
C MET A 452 13.60 13.29 27.11
N LEU A 453 14.93 13.24 27.23
CA LEU A 453 15.84 14.27 26.77
C LEU A 453 16.50 13.80 25.48
N TYR A 454 16.60 14.71 24.51
CA TYR A 454 17.27 14.50 23.23
C TYR A 454 18.43 15.48 23.09
N ALA A 455 19.29 15.23 22.10
CA ALA A 455 20.32 16.17 21.70
C ALA A 455 19.75 17.57 21.43
N GLU A 456 20.58 18.59 21.65
CA GLU A 456 20.21 20.02 21.50
C GLU A 456 19.16 20.51 22.52
N ASN A 457 19.06 19.84 23.67
CA ASN A 457 18.15 20.20 24.76
C ASN A 457 16.67 20.22 24.33
N ARG A 458 16.30 19.28 23.47
CA ARG A 458 14.90 18.99 23.11
C ARG A 458 14.34 17.96 24.08
N THR A 459 13.07 18.06 24.42
CA THR A 459 12.44 17.17 25.40
C THR A 459 11.10 16.62 24.91
N ALA A 460 10.76 15.43 25.39
CA ALA A 460 9.43 14.85 25.25
C ALA A 460 8.83 14.59 26.64
N SER A 461 7.53 14.81 26.79
CA SER A 461 6.76 14.40 27.97
C SER A 461 5.55 13.58 27.51
N LEU A 462 5.41 12.39 28.08
CA LEU A 462 4.35 11.44 27.76
C LEU A 462 3.53 11.18 29.01
N THR A 463 2.20 11.23 28.90
CA THR A 463 1.29 10.80 29.98
C THR A 463 0.37 9.72 29.43
N ILE A 464 0.50 8.52 30.00
CA ILE A 464 -0.12 7.30 29.49
C ILE A 464 -0.98 6.71 30.61
N SER A 465 -2.19 6.25 30.31
CA SER A 465 -3.04 5.60 31.32
C SER A 465 -3.98 4.55 30.73
N MET A 466 -4.23 3.49 31.47
CA MET A 466 -5.35 2.57 31.22
C MET A 466 -6.46 2.63 32.28
N ASP A 467 -6.30 3.47 33.31
CA ASP A 467 -7.31 3.66 34.36
C ASP A 467 -8.30 4.77 34.03
N MET A 468 -7.85 5.77 33.27
CA MET A 468 -8.63 6.97 33.02
C MET A 468 -8.52 7.44 31.60
N LYS A 469 -9.65 7.98 31.12
CA LYS A 469 -9.67 8.69 29.85
C LYS A 469 -8.93 10.02 29.99
N LEU A 470 -7.77 10.12 29.37
CA LEU A 470 -7.08 11.40 29.20
C LEU A 470 -7.62 12.08 27.95
N LYS A 471 -7.53 13.42 27.92
CA LYS A 471 -7.71 14.14 26.67
C LYS A 471 -6.59 13.69 25.73
N LEU A 472 -6.93 13.05 24.61
CA LEU A 472 -5.96 12.78 23.57
C LEU A 472 -5.42 14.13 23.10
N SER A 473 -4.16 14.40 23.41
CA SER A 473 -3.53 15.66 23.09
C SER A 473 -2.10 15.39 22.63
N GLU A 474 -1.80 15.87 21.44
CA GLU A 474 -0.46 15.88 20.87
C GLU A 474 -0.14 17.36 20.67
N LYS A 475 0.63 17.90 21.60
CA LYS A 475 1.07 19.30 21.58
C LYS A 475 2.55 19.35 21.26
N VAL A 476 2.89 20.15 20.26
CA VAL A 476 4.28 20.40 19.88
C VAL A 476 4.58 21.88 20.07
N TYR A 477 5.65 22.16 20.82
CA TYR A 477 6.14 23.51 21.10
C TYR A 477 7.44 23.74 20.34
N CYS A 478 7.48 24.81 19.54
CA CYS A 478 8.58 25.09 18.63
C CYS A 478 9.15 26.50 18.85
N LEU A 479 10.45 26.66 18.60
CA LEU A 479 11.10 27.95 18.43
C LEU A 479 11.00 28.37 16.97
N LEU A 480 10.12 29.33 16.70
CA LEU A 480 10.13 30.01 15.41
C LEU A 480 11.35 30.94 15.37
N LYS A 481 12.35 30.63 14.53
CA LYS A 481 13.36 31.62 14.17
C LYS A 481 12.65 32.76 13.44
N HIS A 482 12.59 33.93 14.07
CA HIS A 482 12.11 35.15 13.45
C HIS A 482 12.80 35.36 12.10
N ARG A 483 12.02 35.46 11.02
CA ARG A 483 12.41 36.32 9.89
C ARG A 483 12.31 37.76 10.43
N THR A 484 13.46 38.43 10.55
CA THR A 484 13.65 39.78 11.10
C THR A 484 12.97 40.88 10.27
N PRO A 485 12.75 42.12 10.80
CA PRO A 485 13.45 42.79 11.92
C PRO A 485 12.60 42.97 13.21
N PRO A 486 13.16 43.48 14.34
CA PRO A 486 13.16 42.78 15.63
C PRO A 486 12.05 43.22 16.60
N CYS A 487 11.57 42.28 17.41
CA CYS A 487 10.93 42.59 18.69
C CYS A 487 11.50 41.61 19.75
N PRO A 488 11.77 42.05 20.99
CA PRO A 488 12.39 41.22 22.01
C PRO A 488 11.36 40.20 22.53
N GLY A 489 11.64 38.92 22.32
CA GLY A 489 10.87 37.83 22.93
C GLY A 489 10.81 36.60 22.05
N VAL A 490 11.50 35.54 22.44
CA VAL A 490 11.25 34.19 21.92
C VAL A 490 9.84 33.79 22.34
N GLN A 491 8.87 33.78 21.43
CA GLN A 491 7.52 33.28 21.70
C GLN A 491 7.41 31.79 21.37
N LEU A 492 7.15 30.97 22.38
CA LEU A 492 6.68 29.59 22.20
C LEU A 492 5.32 29.61 21.51
N LYS A 493 5.19 28.95 20.36
CA LYS A 493 3.88 28.74 19.70
C LYS A 493 3.42 27.29 19.88
N GLU A 494 2.13 27.13 20.22
CA GLU A 494 1.48 25.81 20.33
C GLU A 494 0.97 25.35 18.96
N PHE A 495 1.40 24.16 18.52
CA PHE A 495 0.76 23.44 17.43
C PHE A 495 -0.03 22.25 17.98
N PHE A 496 -1.30 22.19 17.63
CA PHE A 496 -2.18 21.07 17.97
C PHE A 496 -2.17 20.06 16.83
N VAL A 497 -1.66 18.87 17.09
CA VAL A 497 -1.97 17.69 16.30
C VAL A 497 -3.16 17.04 16.99
N GLY A 498 -4.35 17.13 16.38
CA GLY A 498 -5.60 16.75 17.05
C GLY A 498 -6.49 15.91 16.15
N TRP A 499 -6.64 14.63 16.49
CA TRP A 499 -7.51 13.63 15.83
C TRP A 499 -8.93 14.12 15.50
N MET A 500 -9.49 15.08 16.24
CA MET A 500 -10.90 15.49 16.11
C MET A 500 -11.16 16.80 15.36
N ARG A 501 -10.14 17.56 14.94
CA ARG A 501 -10.38 18.80 14.17
C ARG A 501 -10.29 18.64 12.66
N PHE A 502 -9.63 17.60 12.17
CA PHE A 502 -9.47 17.36 10.73
C PHE A 502 -10.68 16.65 10.08
N ALA A 503 -11.35 15.75 10.80
CA ALA A 503 -12.52 15.02 10.28
C ALA A 503 -13.74 15.95 10.04
N ASN A 504 -13.90 17.00 10.85
CA ASN A 504 -14.95 18.01 10.64
C ASN A 504 -14.54 19.13 9.66
N SER A 505 -13.31 19.13 9.12
CA SER A 505 -12.80 20.22 8.29
C SER A 505 -12.60 19.88 6.82
N LEU A 506 -12.91 18.64 6.37
CA LEU A 506 -12.91 18.34 4.93
C LEU A 506 -13.93 19.19 4.15
N GLU A 507 -14.99 19.66 4.80
CA GLU A 507 -15.97 20.59 4.21
C GLU A 507 -15.52 22.07 4.22
N LEU A 508 -14.55 22.44 5.07
CA LEU A 508 -14.11 23.83 5.25
C LEU A 508 -12.83 24.17 4.49
N PHE A 509 -12.02 23.17 4.12
CA PHE A 509 -10.74 23.39 3.46
C PHE A 509 -10.83 23.71 1.95
N THR A 510 -12.00 23.54 1.33
CA THR A 510 -12.23 23.93 -0.07
C THR A 510 -12.74 25.36 -0.27
N LYS A 511 -13.00 26.14 0.80
CA LYS A 511 -13.53 27.52 0.66
C LYS A 511 -12.93 28.64 1.52
N LYS A 512 -12.02 28.39 2.49
CA LYS A 512 -11.46 29.47 3.33
C LYS A 512 -9.96 29.33 3.60
N THR A 513 -9.18 29.45 2.54
CA THR A 513 -7.74 29.70 2.57
C THR A 513 -7.46 31.14 3.07
N PHE A 514 -6.51 31.29 3.99
CA PHE A 514 -5.48 32.34 3.90
C PHE A 514 -5.86 33.84 4.08
N ARG A 515 -6.73 34.21 5.01
CA ARG A 515 -6.75 35.61 5.50
C ARG A 515 -6.90 35.66 7.01
N LYS A 516 -5.87 36.22 7.67
CA LYS A 516 -5.75 36.62 9.09
C LYS A 516 -4.81 35.77 9.95
N THR A 517 -3.51 35.79 9.64
CA THR A 517 -2.46 35.95 10.66
C THR A 517 -1.14 36.34 9.99
N PHE A 518 -1.13 37.51 9.36
CA PHE A 518 0.06 38.29 9.08
C PHE A 518 -0.40 39.75 9.14
N TRP A 519 -0.26 40.32 10.33
CA TRP A 519 0.06 41.71 10.70
C TRP A 519 0.19 41.74 12.21
#